data_AF-A0A1S2K4X8-F1
#
_entry.id   AF-A0A1S2K4X8-F1
#
_cell.length_a   1.000
_cell.length_b   1.000
_cell.length_c   1.000
_cell.angle_alpha   90.00
_cell.angle_beta   90.00
_cell.angle_gamma   90.00
#
_symmetry.space_group_name_H-M   'P 1'
#
loop_
_entity.id
_entity.type
_entity.pdbx_description
1 polymer ?
#
loop_
_entity_poly.entity_id
_entity_poly.type
_entity_poly.pdbx_seq_one_letter_code
_entity_poly.pdbx_strand_id
1 'polypeptide(L)'
;MHPKRFMDLTAGTALLALAIPALAVAAAAAALRRRPCGVFAHETRTGLDGRPFTLHTLRVHRFRLDALSRLPHVLRGQMSLVGPAPLAPGSPGEDAPWRRRVRPGLTGLAQVRRGSGLPWDEPLMLDQHYVEHHWIGLDVTLILRTPRALYGRRRTSAGTVPA
;
A
#
# COMPACT_ATOMS: atom_id res chain seq x y z
N MET A 1 6.22 8.87 -22.10
CA MET A 1 6.05 8.00 -20.92
C MET A 1 6.55 8.76 -19.70
N HIS A 2 5.76 8.87 -18.62
CA HIS A 2 6.23 9.53 -17.39
C HIS A 2 7.31 8.67 -16.71
N PRO A 3 8.43 9.24 -16.25
CA PRO A 3 9.55 8.46 -15.70
C PRO A 3 9.15 7.66 -14.45
N LYS A 4 8.28 8.22 -13.61
CA LYS A 4 7.65 7.52 -12.48
C LYS A 4 6.89 6.27 -12.92
N ARG A 5 6.14 6.35 -14.03
CA ARG A 5 5.36 5.20 -14.54
C ARG A 5 6.26 4.10 -15.08
N PHE A 6 7.37 4.46 -15.71
CA PHE A 6 8.37 3.49 -16.17
C PHE A 6 9.00 2.74 -14.99
N MET A 7 9.39 3.46 -13.94
CA MET A 7 9.89 2.87 -12.69
C MET A 7 8.84 1.96 -12.03
N ASP A 8 7.57 2.39 -11.95
CA ASP A 8 6.49 1.58 -11.39
C ASP A 8 6.30 0.26 -12.12
N LEU A 9 6.35 0.27 -13.46
CA LEU A 9 6.17 -0.92 -14.28
C LEU A 9 7.37 -1.86 -14.18
N THR A 10 8.59 -1.34 -14.28
CA THR A 10 9.82 -2.15 -14.20
C THR A 10 9.99 -2.79 -12.83
N ALA A 11 10.00 -1.99 -11.76
CA ALA A 11 10.14 -2.49 -10.40
C ALA A 11 8.91 -3.30 -9.96
N GLY A 12 7.70 -2.89 -10.36
CA GLY A 12 6.47 -3.62 -10.04
C GLY A 12 6.43 -5.00 -10.69
N THR A 13 6.87 -5.12 -11.94
CA THR A 13 6.96 -6.41 -12.65
C THR A 13 8.01 -7.31 -12.02
N ALA A 14 9.20 -6.78 -11.73
CA ALA A 14 10.27 -7.54 -11.06
C ALA A 14 9.83 -8.05 -9.67
N LEU A 15 9.21 -7.18 -8.87
CA LEU A 15 8.69 -7.55 -7.55
C LEU A 15 7.56 -8.58 -7.65
N LEU A 16 6.67 -8.45 -8.63
CA LEU A 16 5.58 -9.41 -8.82
C LEU A 16 6.13 -10.78 -9.22
N ALA A 17 7.06 -10.83 -10.18
CA ALA A 17 7.70 -12.08 -10.61
C ALA A 17 8.35 -12.83 -9.44
N LEU A 18 9.04 -12.10 -8.55
CA LEU A 18 9.63 -12.66 -7.33
C LEU A 18 8.58 -13.07 -6.29
N ALA A 19 7.47 -12.34 -6.20
CA ALA A 19 6.42 -12.59 -5.22
C ALA A 19 5.45 -13.72 -5.62
N ILE A 20 5.27 -14.00 -6.92
CA ILE A 20 4.36 -15.04 -7.44
C ILE A 20 4.50 -16.37 -6.69
N PRO A 21 5.69 -16.99 -6.55
CA PRO A 21 5.80 -18.30 -5.87
C PRO A 21 5.33 -18.22 -4.41
N ALA A 22 5.72 -17.17 -3.68
CA ALA A 22 5.32 -16.98 -2.29
C ALA A 22 3.81 -16.72 -2.15
N LEU A 23 3.22 -15.93 -3.06
CA LEU A 23 1.79 -15.67 -3.11
C LEU A 23 1.00 -16.93 -3.44
N ALA A 24 1.48 -17.75 -4.39
CA ALA A 24 0.84 -19.01 -4.78
C ALA A 24 0.83 -20.01 -3.60
N VAL A 25 1.98 -20.22 -2.95
CA VAL A 25 2.09 -21.10 -1.77
C VAL A 25 1.18 -20.59 -0.64
N ALA A 26 1.17 -19.29 -0.37
CA ALA A 26 0.34 -18.73 0.70
C ALA A 26 -1.16 -18.80 0.39
N ALA A 27 -1.57 -18.58 -0.86
CA ALA A 27 -2.94 -18.72 -1.30
C ALA A 27 -3.41 -20.19 -1.20
N ALA A 28 -2.59 -21.14 -1.65
CA ALA A 28 -2.85 -22.57 -1.52
C ALA A 28 -2.96 -22.99 -0.05
N ALA A 29 -2.00 -22.59 0.79
CA ALA A 29 -2.02 -22.86 2.23
C ALA A 29 -3.24 -22.23 2.93
N ALA A 30 -3.68 -21.05 2.49
CA ALA A 30 -4.89 -20.42 3.01
C ALA A 30 -6.17 -21.13 2.55
N ALA A 31 -6.21 -21.61 1.30
CA ALA A 31 -7.34 -22.36 0.75
C ALA A 31 -7.53 -23.70 1.48
N LEU A 32 -6.44 -24.40 1.80
CA LEU A 32 -6.46 -25.65 2.57
C LEU A 32 -7.00 -25.48 4.00
N ARG A 33 -6.89 -24.27 4.58
CA ARG A 33 -7.37 -23.96 5.93
C ARG A 33 -8.89 -23.73 6.01
N ARG A 34 -9.62 -23.79 4.88
CA ARG A 34 -11.10 -23.65 4.78
C ARG A 34 -11.68 -22.55 5.68
N ARG A 35 -11.13 -21.33 5.59
CA ARG A 35 -11.66 -20.20 6.37
C ARG A 35 -13.01 -19.74 5.81
N PRO A 36 -14.00 -19.44 6.66
CA PRO A 36 -15.33 -18.99 6.22
C PRO A 36 -15.28 -17.70 5.41
N CYS A 37 -14.26 -16.87 5.63
CA CYS A 37 -14.15 -15.58 4.96
C CYS A 37 -13.60 -15.68 3.52
N GLY A 38 -12.99 -16.79 3.09
CA GLY A 38 -12.28 -16.91 1.81
C GLY A 38 -10.84 -16.35 1.80
N VAL A 39 -10.08 -16.63 0.75
CA VAL A 39 -8.62 -16.36 0.64
C VAL A 39 -8.31 -14.89 0.34
N PHE A 40 -9.15 -14.24 -0.46
CA PHE A 40 -8.97 -12.84 -0.89
C PHE A 40 -10.04 -11.93 -0.30
N ALA A 41 -9.62 -10.78 0.19
CA ALA A 41 -10.47 -9.64 0.48
C ALA A 41 -10.66 -8.79 -0.78
N HIS A 42 -11.86 -8.25 -0.92
CA HIS A 42 -12.27 -7.36 -1.99
C HIS A 42 -12.75 -6.06 -1.34
N GLU A 43 -12.05 -4.97 -1.58
CA GLU A 43 -12.36 -3.69 -0.97
C GLU A 43 -12.37 -2.61 -2.03
N THR A 44 -13.44 -1.83 -2.13
CA THR A 44 -13.47 -0.68 -3.03
C THR A 44 -12.59 0.43 -2.47
N ARG A 45 -11.72 0.97 -3.31
CA ARG A 45 -10.79 2.05 -2.98
C ARG A 45 -10.86 3.15 -4.03
N THR A 46 -10.61 4.37 -3.61
CA THR A 46 -10.55 5.52 -4.50
C THR A 46 -9.17 5.60 -5.16
N GLY A 47 -9.17 5.64 -6.50
CA GLY A 47 -7.97 5.72 -7.34
C GLY A 47 -7.72 7.11 -7.92
N LEU A 48 -6.92 7.14 -8.99
CA LEU A 48 -6.65 8.36 -9.77
C LEU A 48 -7.94 8.99 -10.29
N ASP A 49 -8.01 10.32 -10.31
CA ASP A 49 -9.18 11.11 -10.71
C ASP A 49 -10.44 10.83 -9.86
N GLY A 50 -10.30 10.21 -8.68
CA GLY A 50 -11.43 9.79 -7.86
C GLY A 50 -12.14 8.53 -8.36
N ARG A 51 -11.59 7.83 -9.36
CA ARG A 51 -12.22 6.63 -9.92
C ARG A 51 -12.15 5.47 -8.92
N PRO A 52 -13.27 4.86 -8.52
CA PRO A 52 -13.24 3.71 -7.65
C PRO A 52 -12.67 2.49 -8.39
N PHE A 53 -11.91 1.66 -7.67
CA PHE A 53 -11.47 0.36 -8.15
C PHE A 53 -11.53 -0.67 -7.01
N THR A 54 -11.75 -1.93 -7.36
CA THR A 54 -11.75 -3.03 -6.39
C THR A 54 -10.31 -3.46 -6.14
N LEU A 55 -9.86 -3.31 -4.90
CA LEU A 55 -8.57 -3.76 -4.42
C LEU A 55 -8.69 -5.23 -4.00
N HIS A 56 -7.93 -6.10 -4.66
CA HIS A 56 -7.82 -7.51 -4.29
C HIS A 56 -6.61 -7.67 -3.35
N THR A 57 -6.86 -8.15 -2.13
CA THR A 57 -5.81 -8.34 -1.13
C THR A 57 -5.85 -9.77 -0.59
N LEU A 58 -4.71 -10.45 -0.59
CA LEU A 58 -4.56 -11.75 0.04
C LEU A 58 -4.70 -11.62 1.57
N ARG A 59 -5.56 -12.42 2.20
CA ARG A 59 -5.76 -12.41 3.66
C ARG A 59 -4.66 -13.14 4.43
N VAL A 60 -3.40 -12.86 4.08
CA VAL A 60 -2.20 -13.40 4.74
C VAL A 60 -1.26 -12.25 5.05
N HIS A 61 -1.22 -11.84 6.31
CA HIS A 61 -0.39 -10.70 6.75
C HIS A 61 1.07 -11.07 7.02
N ARG A 62 1.42 -12.37 6.97
CA ARG A 62 2.80 -12.83 7.17
C ARG A 62 3.64 -12.42 5.96
N PHE A 63 4.86 -11.95 6.21
CA PHE A 63 5.81 -11.48 5.18
C PHE A 63 5.22 -10.42 4.22
N ARG A 64 4.19 -9.68 4.65
CA ARG A 64 3.52 -8.64 3.84
C ARG A 64 2.98 -9.16 2.50
N LEU A 65 2.55 -10.43 2.47
CA LEU A 65 1.96 -11.04 1.28
C LEU A 65 0.64 -10.36 0.88
N ASP A 66 -0.07 -9.76 1.83
CA ASP A 66 -1.20 -8.87 1.60
C ASP A 66 -0.81 -7.65 0.75
N ALA A 67 0.31 -7.00 1.03
CA ALA A 67 0.82 -5.91 0.20
C ALA A 67 1.27 -6.41 -1.18
N LEU A 68 2.07 -7.48 -1.23
CA LEU A 68 2.58 -8.02 -2.49
C LEU A 68 1.45 -8.48 -3.44
N SER A 69 0.34 -9.00 -2.91
CA SER A 69 -0.83 -9.37 -3.72
C SER A 69 -1.47 -8.21 -4.48
N ARG A 70 -1.15 -6.95 -4.12
CA ARG A 70 -1.68 -5.75 -4.77
C ARG A 70 -0.83 -5.29 -5.96
N LEU A 71 0.37 -5.86 -6.17
CA LEU A 71 1.24 -5.51 -7.29
C LEU A 71 0.56 -5.58 -8.67
N PRO A 72 -0.36 -6.51 -8.97
CA PRO A 72 -1.12 -6.49 -10.22
C PRO A 72 -1.88 -5.18 -10.48
N HIS A 73 -2.32 -4.46 -9.44
CA HIS A 73 -2.96 -3.15 -9.58
C HIS A 73 -1.99 -2.05 -10.03
N VAL A 74 -0.70 -2.18 -9.69
CA VAL A 74 0.35 -1.28 -10.19
C VAL A 74 0.54 -1.48 -11.69
N LEU A 75 0.62 -2.74 -12.13
CA LEU A 75 0.76 -3.07 -13.55
C LEU A 75 -0.46 -2.59 -14.36
N ARG A 76 -1.69 -2.81 -13.86
CA ARG A 76 -2.95 -2.31 -14.46
C ARG A 76 -3.08 -0.79 -14.45
N GLY A 77 -2.26 -0.07 -13.69
CA GLY A 77 -2.28 1.39 -13.63
C GLY A 77 -3.31 1.99 -12.68
N GLN A 78 -3.94 1.16 -11.85
CA GLN A 78 -4.83 1.58 -10.77
C GLN A 78 -4.03 2.12 -9.57
N MET A 79 -2.82 1.60 -9.37
CA MET A 79 -1.90 2.01 -8.29
C MET A 79 -0.51 2.38 -8.83
N SER A 80 0.30 2.99 -7.97
CA SER A 80 1.74 3.22 -8.11
C SER A 80 2.49 2.44 -7.03
N LEU A 81 3.80 2.21 -7.19
CA LEU A 81 4.59 1.63 -6.11
C LEU A 81 4.64 2.58 -4.91
N VAL A 82 4.82 3.87 -5.18
CA VAL A 82 4.90 4.91 -4.16
C VAL A 82 3.80 5.95 -4.39
N GLY A 83 3.02 6.21 -3.35
CA GLY A 83 1.89 7.12 -3.40
C GLY A 83 1.13 7.22 -2.09
N PRO A 84 0.11 8.10 -2.03
CA PRO A 84 -0.80 8.19 -0.89
C PRO A 84 -1.52 6.87 -0.63
N ALA A 85 -1.94 6.63 0.61
CA ALA A 85 -2.63 5.38 0.94
C ALA A 85 -3.98 5.25 0.18
N PRO A 86 -4.37 4.06 -0.31
CA PRO A 86 -5.68 3.86 -0.91
C PRO A 86 -6.78 3.99 0.16
N LEU A 87 -7.59 5.05 0.07
CA LEU A 87 -8.72 5.28 0.98
C LEU A 87 -9.96 4.57 0.47
N ALA A 88 -10.84 4.17 1.40
CA ALA A 88 -12.16 3.66 1.03
C ALA A 88 -13.07 4.86 0.70
N PRO A 89 -14.05 4.69 -0.20
CA PRO A 89 -15.04 5.74 -0.49
C PRO A 89 -15.69 6.26 0.78
N GLY A 90 -15.81 7.59 0.92
CA GLY A 90 -16.38 8.23 2.11
C GLY A 90 -15.46 8.26 3.34
N SER A 91 -14.19 7.84 3.21
CA SER A 91 -13.21 8.03 4.29
C SER A 91 -12.82 9.51 4.40
N PRO A 92 -12.48 10.02 5.60
CA PRO A 92 -11.98 11.37 5.76
C PRO A 92 -10.78 11.66 4.85
N GLY A 93 -10.84 12.77 4.13
CA GLY A 93 -9.79 13.19 3.20
C GLY A 93 -9.82 12.52 1.83
N GLU A 94 -10.74 11.59 1.56
CA GLU A 94 -10.88 10.95 0.24
C GLU A 94 -11.15 11.95 -0.89
N ASP A 95 -12.01 12.93 -0.63
CA ASP A 95 -12.40 13.96 -1.59
C ASP A 95 -11.37 15.07 -1.80
N ALA A 96 -10.22 15.01 -1.13
CA ALA A 96 -9.21 16.05 -1.23
C ALA A 96 -8.73 16.21 -2.69
N PRO A 97 -8.79 17.42 -3.28
CA PRO A 97 -8.48 17.63 -4.71
C PRO A 97 -7.06 17.19 -5.10
N TRP A 98 -6.10 17.30 -4.19
CA TRP A 98 -4.72 16.87 -4.43
C TRP A 98 -4.59 15.34 -4.57
N ARG A 99 -5.45 14.54 -3.92
CA ARG A 99 -5.42 13.08 -4.03
C ARG A 99 -5.77 12.59 -5.42
N ARG A 100 -6.68 13.29 -6.10
CA ARG A 100 -7.14 12.94 -7.44
C ARG A 100 -6.03 13.11 -8.49
N ARG A 101 -4.96 13.85 -8.18
CA ARG A 101 -3.84 14.14 -9.09
C ARG A 101 -2.82 13.01 -9.23
N VAL A 102 -2.80 12.06 -8.28
CA VAL A 102 -1.81 10.98 -8.25
C VAL A 102 -2.48 9.63 -8.03
N ARG A 103 -1.79 8.56 -8.43
CA ARG A 103 -2.25 7.19 -8.14
C ARG A 103 -1.98 6.84 -6.68
N PRO A 104 -2.88 6.11 -6.01
CA PRO A 104 -2.59 5.57 -4.69
C PRO A 104 -1.39 4.63 -4.73
N GLY A 105 -0.62 4.62 -3.66
CA GLY A 105 0.62 3.87 -3.52
C GLY A 105 0.44 2.51 -2.85
N LEU A 106 1.31 1.57 -3.21
CA LEU A 106 1.52 0.37 -2.41
C LEU A 106 2.24 0.71 -1.10
N THR A 107 3.26 1.56 -1.19
CA THR A 107 3.94 2.24 -0.08
C THR A 107 3.82 3.77 -0.22
N GLY A 108 4.17 4.52 0.82
CA GLY A 108 4.03 5.97 0.85
C GLY A 108 4.69 6.61 2.08
N LEU A 109 4.85 7.93 2.03
CA LEU A 109 5.49 8.70 3.11
C LEU A 109 4.79 8.48 4.45
N ALA A 110 3.45 8.56 4.47
CA ALA A 110 2.65 8.29 5.65
C ALA A 110 2.86 6.89 6.23
N GLN A 111 3.08 5.88 5.37
CA GLN A 111 3.29 4.50 5.81
C GLN A 111 4.71 4.28 6.36
N VAL A 112 5.72 4.89 5.76
CA VAL A 112 7.12 4.81 6.22
C VAL A 112 7.32 5.58 7.53
N ARG A 113 6.68 6.73 7.69
CA ARG A 113 6.73 7.55 8.91
C ARG A 113 5.69 7.16 9.97
N ARG A 114 4.85 6.16 9.69
CA ARG A 114 3.78 5.80 10.63
C ARG A 114 4.36 5.38 11.98
N GLY A 115 4.07 6.17 13.01
CA GLY A 115 4.50 5.88 14.38
C GLY A 115 5.87 6.40 14.78
N SER A 116 6.37 7.48 14.15
CA SER A 116 7.45 8.28 14.74
C SER A 116 7.03 9.02 16.02
N GLY A 117 5.73 9.07 16.33
CA GLY A 117 5.21 9.68 17.56
C GLY A 117 5.26 11.21 17.56
N LEU A 118 5.54 11.83 16.42
CA LEU A 118 5.58 13.28 16.30
C LEU A 118 4.16 13.83 16.06
N PRO A 119 3.82 15.02 16.60
CA PRO A 119 2.52 15.65 16.38
C PRO A 119 2.17 15.87 14.90
N TRP A 120 3.19 16.03 14.04
CA TRP A 120 3.06 16.30 12.61
C TRP A 120 2.96 15.04 11.73
N ASP A 121 2.82 13.84 12.32
CA ASP A 121 2.69 12.57 11.59
C ASP A 121 1.23 12.23 11.22
N GLU A 122 0.40 13.26 11.03
CA GLU A 122 -0.96 13.10 10.54
C GLU A 122 -0.90 12.46 9.13
N PRO A 123 -1.49 11.27 8.91
CA PRO A 123 -1.35 10.55 7.66
C PRO A 123 -1.77 11.36 6.43
N LEU A 124 -2.81 12.19 6.58
CA LEU A 124 -3.33 13.01 5.49
C LEU A 124 -2.37 14.16 5.13
N MET A 125 -1.72 14.79 6.12
CA MET A 125 -0.72 15.83 5.88
C MET A 125 0.54 15.24 5.22
N LEU A 126 1.00 14.06 5.66
CA LEU A 126 2.14 13.37 5.05
C LEU A 126 1.83 12.95 3.61
N ASP A 127 0.62 12.45 3.35
CA ASP A 127 0.17 12.14 2.00
C ASP A 127 0.11 13.40 1.12
N GLN A 128 -0.42 14.51 1.63
CA GLN A 128 -0.47 15.80 0.92
C GLN A 128 0.94 16.31 0.60
N HIS A 129 1.82 16.34 1.60
CA HIS A 129 3.20 16.78 1.44
C HIS A 129 3.93 15.96 0.37
N TYR A 130 3.70 14.65 0.36
CA TYR A 130 4.21 13.78 -0.69
C TYR A 130 3.66 14.18 -2.07
N VAL A 131 2.34 14.39 -2.22
CA VAL A 131 1.77 14.79 -3.52
C VAL A 131 2.36 16.09 -4.04
N GLU A 132 2.62 17.06 -3.15
CA GLU A 132 3.18 18.36 -3.52
C GLU A 132 4.67 18.29 -3.90
N HIS A 133 5.45 17.42 -3.26
CA HIS A 133 6.92 17.40 -3.36
C HIS A 133 7.50 16.10 -3.94
N HIS A 134 6.66 15.23 -4.51
CA HIS A 134 7.16 13.95 -5.04
C HIS A 134 8.07 14.16 -6.25
N TRP A 135 9.22 13.49 -6.19
CA TRP A 135 10.16 13.35 -7.29
C TRP A 135 10.74 11.93 -7.23
N ILE A 136 11.39 11.49 -8.30
CA ILE A 136 11.79 10.09 -8.48
C ILE A 136 12.69 9.59 -7.34
N GLY A 137 13.64 10.40 -6.86
CA GLY A 137 14.53 9.97 -5.77
C GLY A 137 13.84 9.91 -4.41
N LEU A 138 12.78 10.69 -4.17
CA LEU A 138 11.92 10.48 -3.00
C LEU A 138 11.25 9.12 -3.07
N ASP A 139 10.74 8.73 -4.25
CA ASP A 139 10.13 7.41 -4.44
C ASP A 139 11.13 6.29 -4.18
N VAL A 140 12.33 6.37 -4.78
CA VAL A 140 13.40 5.38 -4.55
C VAL A 140 13.76 5.28 -3.07
N THR A 141 13.88 6.42 -2.39
CA THR A 141 14.14 6.47 -0.95
C THR A 141 13.04 5.78 -0.14
N LEU A 142 11.78 6.02 -0.50
CA LEU A 142 10.63 5.41 0.16
C LEU A 142 10.59 3.90 -0.10
N ILE A 143 10.87 3.45 -1.32
CA ILE A 143 10.97 2.02 -1.66
C ILE A 143 12.05 1.35 -0.80
N LEU A 144 13.24 1.93 -0.72
CA LEU A 144 14.37 1.37 0.05
C LEU A 144 14.12 1.39 1.57
N ARG A 145 13.41 2.40 2.09
CA ARG A 145 13.05 2.47 3.52
C ARG A 145 11.89 1.57 3.92
N THR A 146 11.03 1.21 2.96
CA THR A 146 9.81 0.44 3.23
C THR A 146 10.10 -0.89 3.94
N PRO A 147 11.02 -1.77 3.47
CA PRO A 147 11.31 -3.02 4.18
C PRO A 147 11.66 -2.79 5.66
N ARG A 148 12.54 -1.82 5.95
CA ARG A 148 12.95 -1.52 7.34
C ARG A 148 11.79 -0.99 8.20
N ALA A 149 11.01 -0.06 7.67
CA ALA A 149 9.84 0.49 8.37
C ALA A 149 8.77 -0.59 8.65
N LEU A 150 8.66 -1.59 7.78
CA LEU A 150 7.69 -2.67 7.92
C LEU A 150 8.18 -3.83 8.80
N TYR A 151 9.48 -4.18 8.77
CA TYR A 151 10.07 -5.24 9.59
C TYR A 151 10.41 -4.79 11.02
N GLY A 152 10.73 -3.52 11.23
CA GLY A 152 11.07 -2.96 12.55
C GLY A 152 9.91 -2.93 13.55
N ARG A 153 8.69 -3.30 13.14
CA ARG A 153 7.46 -3.17 13.93
C ARG A 153 6.95 -4.49 14.52
N ARG A 154 7.85 -5.41 14.88
CA ARG A 154 7.49 -6.52 15.77
C ARG A 154 7.60 -6.05 17.23
N ARG A 155 6.44 -6.10 17.91
CA ARG A 155 6.16 -5.97 19.36
C ARG A 155 5.74 -4.59 19.87
N THR A 156 4.43 -4.39 19.90
CA THR A 156 3.71 -4.03 21.14
C THR A 156 2.25 -4.49 21.00
N SER A 157 2.04 -5.78 21.22
CA SER A 157 0.76 -6.30 21.70
C SER A 157 0.90 -6.51 23.20
N ALA A 158 0.46 -5.52 23.99
CA ALA A 158 0.00 -5.64 25.37
C ALA A 158 -0.21 -4.23 25.92
N GLY A 159 -1.45 -3.89 26.26
CA GLY A 159 -1.84 -2.60 26.79
C GLY A 159 -3.36 -2.53 26.90
N THR A 160 -3.89 -3.34 27.81
CA THR A 160 -5.26 -3.32 28.34
C THR A 160 -5.81 -1.89 28.42
N VAL A 161 -7.01 -1.68 27.87
CA VAL A 161 -7.84 -0.50 28.16
C VAL A 161 -8.47 -0.74 29.53
N PRO A 162 -8.13 0.01 30.61
CA PRO A 162 -8.99 0.02 31.79
C PRO A 162 -10.28 0.80 31.48
N ALA A 163 -11.35 0.31 32.10
CA ALA A 163 -12.74 0.75 31.97
C ALA A 163 -12.99 2.21 32.38
#